data_AF-A0A7V9KT99-F1
#
_entry.id   AF-A0A7V9KT99-F1
#
_cell.length_a   1.000
_cell.length_b   1.000
_cell.length_c   1.000
_cell.angle_alpha   90.00
_cell.angle_beta   90.00
_cell.angle_gamma   90.00
#
_symmetry.space_group_name_H-M   'P 1'
#
loop_
_entity.id
_entity.type
_entity.pdbx_description
1 polymer ?
#
loop_
_entity_poly.entity_id
_entity_poly.type
_entity_poly.pdbx_seq_one_letter_code
_entity_poly.pdbx_strand_id
1 'polypeptide(L)'
;MIVTPAGLAGLTVVLEEPAARVLSAMATAAYVAGGVCWIASLAFRLTVVTWAAERTVKLGHVPEGFAAYDRWAGALYIIHMLTAYVASIVLGLAVLVSEALPTWLGWIGVLWGVAFALGFLATRFAGPFNPPFLAHLYTASVGVALLVH
;
A
#
# COMPACT_ATOMS: atom_id res chain seq x y z
N MET A 1 1.68 -0.51 -11.73
CA MET A 1 1.27 -1.26 -10.52
C MET A 1 2.00 -2.59 -10.39
N ILE A 2 2.05 -3.46 -11.42
CA ILE A 2 2.86 -4.72 -11.39
C ILE A 2 4.37 -4.45 -11.24
N VAL A 3 4.84 -3.29 -11.70
CA VAL A 3 6.24 -2.89 -11.65
C VAL A 3 6.76 -2.73 -10.21
N THR A 4 5.91 -2.32 -9.25
CA THR A 4 6.34 -2.07 -7.87
C THR A 4 6.57 -3.36 -7.08
N PRO A 5 5.67 -4.37 -7.09
CA PRO A 5 5.95 -5.69 -6.54
C PRO A 5 7.13 -6.39 -7.20
N ALA A 6 7.24 -6.32 -8.54
CA ALA A 6 8.36 -6.90 -9.27
C ALA A 6 9.70 -6.24 -8.90
N GLY A 7 9.71 -4.90 -8.73
CA GLY A 7 10.87 -4.16 -8.26
C GLY A 7 11.27 -4.51 -6.83
N LEU A 8 10.31 -4.66 -5.91
CA LEU A 8 10.57 -5.08 -4.53
C LEU A 8 11.06 -6.53 -4.43
N ALA A 9 10.49 -7.43 -5.24
CA ALA A 9 10.98 -8.79 -5.36
C ALA A 9 12.40 -8.82 -5.95
N GLY A 10 12.67 -8.01 -6.97
CA GLY A 10 13.99 -7.85 -7.57
C GLY A 10 15.03 -7.32 -6.57
N LEU A 11 14.67 -6.34 -5.73
CA LEU A 11 15.54 -5.81 -4.68
C LEU A 11 16.01 -6.92 -3.72
N THR A 12 15.13 -7.86 -3.38
CA THR A 12 15.46 -9.01 -2.52
C THR A 12 16.59 -9.87 -3.09
N VAL A 13 16.73 -9.91 -4.42
CA VAL A 13 17.79 -10.68 -5.11
C VAL A 13 19.12 -9.90 -5.13
N VAL A 14 19.06 -8.57 -5.20
CA VAL A 14 20.23 -7.70 -5.35
C VAL A 14 20.93 -7.42 -4.02
N LEU A 15 20.19 -7.36 -2.91
CA LEU A 15 20.77 -7.12 -1.58
C LEU A 15 21.78 -8.23 -1.26
N GLU A 16 22.94 -7.91 -0.69
CA GLU A 16 23.95 -8.92 -0.34
C GLU A 16 23.74 -9.43 1.09
N GLU A 17 23.25 -8.57 1.98
CA GLU A 17 23.11 -8.85 3.40
C GLU A 17 21.89 -9.75 3.67
N PRO A 18 22.06 -10.90 4.37
CA PRO A 18 20.96 -11.83 4.63
C PRO A 18 19.77 -11.19 5.36
N ALA A 19 20.04 -10.31 6.32
CA ALA A 19 19.00 -9.60 7.06
C ALA A 19 18.21 -8.63 6.17
N ALA A 20 18.89 -7.90 5.28
CA ALA A 20 18.25 -6.99 4.34
C ALA A 20 17.37 -7.76 3.33
N ARG A 21 17.80 -8.92 2.85
CA ARG A 21 16.99 -9.81 1.99
C ARG A 21 15.70 -10.24 2.67
N VAL A 22 15.78 -10.71 3.91
CA VAL A 22 14.58 -11.16 4.65
C VAL A 22 13.60 -9.99 4.85
N LEU A 23 14.09 -8.82 5.24
CA LEU A 23 13.26 -7.63 5.40
C LEU A 23 12.63 -7.20 4.07
N SER A 24 13.39 -7.19 2.98
CA SER A 24 12.88 -6.89 1.64
C SER A 24 11.80 -7.88 1.19
N ALA A 25 11.98 -9.18 1.45
CA ALA A 25 10.98 -10.21 1.18
C ALA A 25 9.69 -9.98 1.99
N MET A 26 9.81 -9.65 3.28
CA MET A 26 8.67 -9.33 4.15
C MET A 26 7.92 -8.09 3.66
N ALA A 27 8.65 -7.03 3.29
CA ALA A 27 8.06 -5.81 2.72
C ALA A 27 7.31 -6.13 1.42
N THR A 28 7.90 -6.95 0.55
CA THR A 28 7.27 -7.40 -0.70
C THR A 28 5.98 -8.18 -0.42
N ALA A 29 6.01 -9.13 0.50
CA ALA A 29 4.84 -9.93 0.86
C ALA A 29 3.70 -9.07 1.42
N ALA A 30 4.01 -8.15 2.34
CA ALA A 30 3.04 -7.20 2.89
C ALA A 30 2.43 -6.31 1.79
N TYR A 31 3.26 -5.80 0.89
CA TYR A 31 2.82 -4.94 -0.21
C TYR A 31 1.93 -5.69 -1.20
N VAL A 32 2.27 -6.93 -1.56
CA VAL A 32 1.47 -7.77 -2.46
C VAL A 32 0.11 -8.11 -1.82
N ALA A 33 0.10 -8.52 -0.56
CA ALA A 33 -1.13 -8.80 0.17
C ALA A 33 -2.05 -7.58 0.20
N GLY A 34 -1.51 -6.41 0.54
CA GLY A 34 -2.23 -5.14 0.47
C GLY A 34 -2.73 -4.80 -0.94
N GLY A 35 -1.92 -5.07 -1.96
CA GLY A 35 -2.27 -4.83 -3.36
C GLY A 35 -3.50 -5.62 -3.80
N VAL A 36 -3.65 -6.87 -3.36
CA VAL A 36 -4.86 -7.68 -3.64
C VAL A 36 -6.10 -7.04 -3.02
N CYS A 37 -6.02 -6.60 -1.76
CA CYS A 37 -7.13 -5.91 -1.09
C CYS A 37 -7.52 -4.60 -1.81
N TRP A 38 -6.54 -3.85 -2.27
CA TRP A 38 -6.77 -2.63 -3.04
C TRP A 38 -7.45 -2.90 -4.37
N ILE A 39 -6.97 -3.88 -5.14
CA ILE A 39 -7.55 -4.25 -6.43
C ILE A 39 -9.02 -4.66 -6.26
N ALA A 40 -9.33 -5.46 -5.24
CA ALA A 40 -10.71 -5.86 -4.93
C ALA A 40 -11.59 -4.65 -4.55
N SER A 41 -11.10 -3.77 -3.68
CA SER A 41 -11.81 -2.53 -3.30
C SER A 41 -12.01 -1.59 -4.50
N LEU A 42 -11.01 -1.48 -5.37
CA LEU A 42 -11.07 -0.66 -6.58
C LEU A 42 -12.06 -1.25 -7.60
N ALA A 43 -12.05 -2.57 -7.80
CA ALA A 43 -13.00 -3.26 -8.67
C ALA A 43 -14.44 -3.01 -8.19
N PHE A 44 -14.70 -3.09 -6.89
CA PHE A 44 -15.99 -2.75 -6.31
C PHE A 44 -16.40 -1.30 -6.65
N ARG A 45 -15.49 -0.33 -6.43
CA ARG A 45 -15.76 1.09 -6.72
C ARG A 45 -16.03 1.36 -8.20
N LEU A 46 -15.42 0.62 -9.11
CA LEU A 46 -15.58 0.83 -10.55
C LEU A 46 -16.77 0.06 -11.16
N THR A 47 -17.28 -0.98 -10.47
CA THR A 47 -18.32 -1.87 -11.02
C THR A 47 -19.61 -1.85 -10.20
N VAL A 48 -19.54 -2.06 -8.90
CA VAL A 48 -20.74 -2.22 -8.06
C VAL A 48 -21.34 -0.86 -7.71
N VAL A 49 -20.51 0.17 -7.51
CA VAL A 49 -21.01 1.54 -7.26
C VAL A 49 -21.74 2.09 -8.49
N THR A 50 -21.19 1.88 -9.68
CA THR A 50 -21.82 2.32 -10.95
C THR A 50 -23.12 1.56 -11.20
N TRP A 51 -23.12 0.24 -11.03
CA TRP A 51 -24.34 -0.57 -11.09
C TRP A 51 -25.41 -0.14 -10.07
N ALA A 52 -25.00 0.13 -8.83
CA ALA A 52 -25.93 0.53 -7.76
C ALA A 52 -26.54 1.91 -8.03
N ALA A 53 -25.75 2.84 -8.58
CA ALA A 53 -26.23 4.15 -9.00
C ALA A 53 -27.30 4.02 -10.09
N GLU A 54 -27.05 3.22 -11.14
CA GLU A 54 -28.03 2.98 -12.21
C GLU A 54 -29.33 2.36 -11.70
N ARG A 55 -29.23 1.41 -10.77
CA ARG A 55 -30.40 0.77 -10.16
C ARG A 55 -31.17 1.72 -9.25
N THR A 56 -30.47 2.59 -8.52
CA THR A 56 -31.11 3.59 -7.64
C THR A 56 -31.96 4.56 -8.45
N VAL A 57 -31.47 5.02 -9.60
CA VAL A 57 -32.23 5.89 -10.51
C VAL A 57 -33.49 5.18 -11.03
N LYS A 58 -33.41 3.89 -11.34
CA LYS A 58 -34.55 3.11 -11.87
C LYS A 58 -35.58 2.72 -10.81
N LEU A 59 -35.14 2.40 -9.60
CA LEU A 59 -36.00 1.86 -8.53
C LEU A 59 -36.45 2.92 -7.52
N GLY A 60 -35.81 4.10 -7.51
CA GLY A 60 -36.07 5.16 -6.53
C GLY A 60 -35.46 4.92 -5.14
N HIS A 61 -34.78 3.80 -4.93
CA HIS A 61 -34.09 3.47 -3.69
C HIS A 61 -32.79 2.69 -3.96
N VAL A 62 -31.87 2.72 -2.99
CA VAL A 62 -30.59 2.00 -3.09
C VAL A 62 -30.84 0.48 -3.08
N PRO A 63 -30.15 -0.31 -3.92
CA PRO A 63 -30.29 -1.77 -3.93
C PRO A 63 -29.97 -2.40 -2.57
N GLU A 64 -30.76 -3.41 -2.19
CA GLU A 64 -30.51 -4.20 -1.00
C GLU A 64 -29.12 -4.87 -1.06
N GLY A 65 -28.43 -4.90 0.07
CA GLY A 65 -27.08 -5.46 0.18
C GLY A 65 -25.94 -4.51 -0.23
N PHE A 66 -26.21 -3.39 -0.92
CA PHE A 66 -25.16 -2.42 -1.30
C PHE A 66 -24.35 -1.94 -0.09
N ALA A 67 -25.02 -1.60 1.02
CA ALA A 67 -24.36 -1.16 2.25
C ALA A 67 -23.48 -2.24 2.91
N ALA A 68 -23.72 -3.53 2.66
CA ALA A 68 -22.85 -4.59 3.13
C ALA A 68 -21.59 -4.68 2.25
N TYR A 69 -21.74 -4.61 0.93
CA TYR A 69 -20.62 -4.60 0.00
C TYR A 69 -19.73 -3.36 0.15
N ASP A 70 -20.33 -2.20 0.38
CA ASP A 70 -19.60 -0.95 0.62
C ASP A 70 -18.72 -1.03 1.87
N ARG A 71 -19.26 -1.54 2.99
CA ARG A 71 -18.48 -1.80 4.21
C ARG A 71 -17.35 -2.81 3.99
N TRP A 72 -17.61 -3.87 3.24
CA TRP A 72 -16.59 -4.87 2.89
C TRP A 72 -15.45 -4.26 2.06
N ALA A 73 -15.78 -3.48 1.04
CA ALA A 73 -14.80 -2.80 0.19
C ALA A 73 -14.00 -1.74 0.98
N GLY A 74 -14.65 -1.05 1.92
CA GLY A 74 -13.99 -0.15 2.87
C GLY A 74 -13.01 -0.87 3.79
N ALA A 75 -13.39 -2.03 4.34
CA ALA A 75 -12.50 -2.84 5.18
C ALA A 75 -11.25 -3.33 4.41
N LEU A 76 -11.43 -3.79 3.17
CA LEU A 76 -10.32 -4.15 2.30
C LEU A 76 -9.38 -2.97 2.03
N TYR A 77 -9.94 -1.78 1.83
CA TYR A 77 -9.15 -0.58 1.65
C TYR A 77 -8.32 -0.23 2.89
N ILE A 78 -8.90 -0.35 4.09
CA ILE A 78 -8.17 -0.14 5.35
C ILE A 78 -7.01 -1.11 5.48
N ILE A 79 -7.23 -2.40 5.19
CA ILE A 79 -6.18 -3.43 5.22
C ILE A 79 -5.05 -3.09 4.23
N HIS A 80 -5.41 -2.66 3.01
CA HIS A 80 -4.43 -2.21 2.03
C HIS A 80 -3.55 -1.06 2.57
N MET A 81 -4.16 -0.02 3.11
CA MET A 81 -3.41 1.16 3.57
C MET A 81 -2.44 0.80 4.70
N LEU A 82 -2.90 0.03 5.69
CA LEU A 82 -2.06 -0.41 6.80
C LEU A 82 -0.89 -1.28 6.32
N THR A 83 -1.16 -2.24 5.43
CA THR A 83 -0.11 -3.10 4.88
C THR A 83 0.89 -2.36 4.01
N ALA A 84 0.47 -1.33 3.27
CA ALA A 84 1.37 -0.47 2.49
C ALA A 84 2.29 0.38 3.40
N TYR A 85 1.78 0.91 4.51
CA TYR A 85 2.60 1.62 5.49
C TYR A 85 3.56 0.70 6.21
N VAL A 86 3.11 -0.49 6.63
CA VAL A 86 3.99 -1.51 7.21
C VAL A 86 5.08 -1.92 6.21
N ALA A 87 4.73 -2.14 4.94
CA ALA A 87 5.69 -2.45 3.90
C ALA A 87 6.74 -1.33 3.75
N SER A 88 6.33 -0.06 3.86
CA SER A 88 7.25 1.08 3.82
C SER A 88 8.22 1.10 4.99
N ILE A 89 7.74 0.81 6.21
CA ILE A 89 8.59 0.69 7.42
C ILE A 89 9.61 -0.43 7.23
N VAL A 90 9.14 -1.62 6.87
CA VAL A 90 9.98 -2.82 6.73
C VAL A 90 11.02 -2.63 5.61
N LEU A 91 10.63 -2.00 4.50
CA LEU A 91 11.55 -1.66 3.41
C LEU A 91 12.57 -0.60 3.85
N GLY A 92 12.18 0.40 4.65
CA GLY A 92 13.10 1.35 5.27
C GLY A 92 14.12 0.65 6.17
N LEU A 93 13.69 -0.32 6.98
CA LEU A 93 14.59 -1.14 7.78
C LEU A 93 15.54 -1.98 6.91
N ALA A 94 15.07 -2.54 5.79
CA ALA A 94 15.92 -3.26 4.84
C ALA A 94 17.03 -2.36 4.29
N VAL A 95 16.71 -1.10 3.97
CA VAL A 95 17.69 -0.10 3.51
C VAL A 95 18.69 0.26 4.62
N LEU A 96 18.24 0.40 5.87
CA LEU A 96 19.13 0.75 6.99
C LEU A 96 20.14 -0.36 7.33
N VAL A 97 19.81 -1.61 7.03
CA VAL A 97 20.65 -2.79 7.30
C VAL A 97 21.49 -3.17 6.07
N SER A 98 21.28 -2.50 4.94
CA SER A 98 22.04 -2.74 3.70
C SER A 98 23.00 -1.61 3.39
N GLU A 99 24.10 -1.93 2.72
CA GLU A 99 25.01 -0.94 2.14
C GLU A 99 24.60 -0.47 0.73
N ALA A 100 23.52 -1.04 0.17
CA ALA A 100 23.09 -0.77 -1.21
C ALA A 100 22.55 0.65 -1.45
N LEU A 101 22.06 1.32 -0.40
CA LEU A 101 21.44 2.63 -0.50
C LEU A 101 21.83 3.53 0.67
N PRO A 102 21.80 4.87 0.51
CA PRO A 102 22.10 5.80 1.59
C PRO A 102 21.18 5.64 2.80
N THR A 103 21.75 5.68 4.01
CA THR A 103 21.02 5.50 5.28
C THR A 103 19.88 6.50 5.49
N TRP A 104 20.00 7.73 4.97
CA TRP A 104 18.94 8.74 5.06
C TRP A 104 17.64 8.29 4.38
N LEU A 105 17.75 7.51 3.30
CA LEU A 105 16.60 6.99 2.56
C LEU A 105 15.85 5.93 3.38
N GLY A 106 16.59 5.09 4.11
CA GLY A 106 16.01 4.12 5.04
C GLY A 106 15.24 4.78 6.17
N TRP A 107 15.80 5.85 6.76
CA TRP A 107 15.09 6.64 7.79
C TRP A 107 13.83 7.31 7.26
N ILE A 108 13.85 7.83 6.02
CA ILE A 108 12.63 8.35 5.39
C ILE A 108 11.56 7.26 5.32
N GLY A 109 11.89 6.04 4.91
CA GLY A 109 10.94 4.93 4.84
C GLY A 109 10.29 4.60 6.18
N VAL A 110 11.10 4.51 7.23
CA VAL A 110 10.64 4.24 8.60
C VAL A 110 9.74 5.38 9.09
N LEU A 111 10.22 6.62 9.03
CA LEU A 111 9.47 7.78 9.54
C LEU A 111 8.19 8.01 8.73
N TRP A 112 8.23 7.85 7.41
CA TRP A 112 7.07 7.96 6.54
C TRP A 112 6.03 6.91 6.89
N GLY A 113 6.42 5.63 6.91
CA GLY A 113 5.48 4.55 7.23
C GLY A 113 4.86 4.68 8.61
N VAL A 114 5.65 5.07 9.63
CA VAL A 114 5.13 5.33 10.99
C VAL A 114 4.18 6.53 11.02
N ALA A 115 4.60 7.68 10.48
CA ALA A 115 3.79 8.90 10.50
C ALA A 115 2.46 8.71 9.79
N PHE A 116 2.47 8.04 8.64
CA PHE A 116 1.26 7.77 7.86
C PHE A 116 0.37 6.70 8.50
N ALA A 117 0.94 5.63 9.08
CA ALA A 117 0.16 4.64 9.81
C ALA A 117 -0.54 5.26 11.03
N LEU A 118 0.20 6.02 11.83
CA LEU A 118 -0.35 6.71 13.01
C LEU A 118 -1.34 7.80 12.60
N GLY A 119 -1.04 8.58 11.57
CA GLY A 119 -1.94 9.58 11.02
C GLY A 119 -3.25 8.97 10.55
N PHE A 120 -3.18 7.86 9.80
CA PHE A 120 -4.34 7.13 9.30
C PHE A 120 -5.22 6.54 10.42
N LEU A 121 -4.59 6.04 11.49
CA LEU A 121 -5.31 5.57 12.68
C LEU A 121 -5.95 6.75 13.45
N ALA A 122 -5.21 7.84 13.63
CA ALA A 122 -5.66 9.02 14.36
C ALA A 122 -6.86 9.70 13.68
N THR A 123 -6.91 9.68 12.34
CA THR A 123 -8.03 10.21 11.57
C THR A 123 -9.16 9.20 11.35
N ARG A 124 -9.17 8.08 12.09
CA ARG A 124 -10.18 7.02 12.01
C ARG A 124 -10.40 6.51 10.59
N PHE A 125 -9.30 6.26 9.88
CA PHE A 125 -9.28 5.75 8.51
C PHE A 125 -9.82 6.75 7.45
N ALA A 126 -9.99 8.02 7.80
CA ALA A 126 -10.44 9.09 6.92
C ALA A 126 -9.36 10.18 6.72
N GLY A 127 -9.59 11.14 5.82
CA GLY A 127 -8.75 12.33 5.70
C GLY A 127 -7.48 12.20 4.85
N PRO A 128 -6.46 13.06 5.04
CA PRO A 128 -5.36 13.27 4.10
C PRO A 128 -4.32 12.14 4.07
N PHE A 129 -4.42 11.18 4.99
CA PHE A 129 -3.60 9.95 5.02
C PHE A 129 -4.29 8.77 4.33
N ASN A 130 -5.49 8.99 3.79
CA ASN A 130 -6.21 8.04 2.97
C ASN A 130 -5.72 7.97 1.50
N PRO A 131 -5.12 9.01 0.84
CA PRO A 131 -4.76 8.94 -0.57
C PRO A 131 -3.79 7.79 -0.88
N PRO A 132 -4.16 6.85 -1.77
CA PRO A 132 -3.34 5.67 -2.05
C PRO A 132 -2.01 6.07 -2.71
N PHE A 133 -1.97 7.21 -3.42
CA PHE A 133 -0.74 7.73 -4.03
C PHE A 133 0.40 7.92 -3.03
N LEU A 134 0.11 8.43 -1.82
CA LEU A 134 1.14 8.70 -0.81
C LEU A 134 1.76 7.41 -0.25
N ALA A 135 1.01 6.31 -0.26
CA ALA A 135 1.50 4.99 0.14
C ALA A 135 2.48 4.38 -0.89
N HIS A 136 2.51 4.89 -2.11
CA HIS A 136 3.38 4.40 -3.19
C HIS A 136 4.60 5.29 -3.46
N LEU A 137 4.62 6.52 -2.93
CA LEU A 137 5.71 7.46 -3.16
C LEU A 137 7.05 6.94 -2.65
N TYR A 138 7.07 6.35 -1.46
CA TYR A 138 8.30 5.84 -0.87
C TYR A 138 8.88 4.64 -1.65
N THR A 139 8.03 3.68 -2.03
CA THR A 139 8.50 2.53 -2.82
C THR A 139 8.99 2.97 -4.21
N ALA A 140 8.36 3.99 -4.80
CA ALA A 140 8.84 4.60 -6.03
C ALA A 140 10.20 5.32 -5.85
N SER A 141 10.40 6.06 -4.76
CA SER A 141 11.66 6.76 -4.51
C SER A 141 12.82 5.80 -4.28
N VAL A 142 12.59 4.67 -3.60
CA VAL A 142 13.59 3.58 -3.48
C VAL A 142 13.94 3.02 -4.85
N GLY A 143 12.94 2.74 -5.69
CA GLY A 143 13.18 2.25 -7.05
C GLY A 143 13.99 3.21 -7.92
N VAL A 144 13.73 4.51 -7.82
CA VAL A 144 14.51 5.55 -8.52
C VAL A 144 15.93 5.62 -7.97
N ALA A 145 16.10 5.60 -6.65
CA ALA A 145 17.43 5.68 -6.04
C ALA A 145 18.33 4.51 -6.46
N LEU A 146 17.77 3.30 -6.60
CA LEU A 146 18.49 2.12 -7.09
C LEU A 146 18.91 2.19 -8.56
N LEU A 147 18.24 3.00 -9.38
CA LEU A 147 18.59 3.15 -10.80
C LEU A 147 19.67 4.21 -11.03
N VAL A 148 19.86 5.11 -10.05
CA VAL A 148 20.77 6.26 -10.15
C VAL A 148 22.08 6.02 -9.40
N HIS A 149 22.10 5.05 -8.49
CA HIS A 149 23.29 4.54 -7.81
C HIS A 149 23.87 3.32 -8.54
#